data_AF-A0A8E7AXG1-F1
#
_entry.id   AF-A0A8E7AXG1-F1
#
_cell.length_a   1.000
_cell.length_b   1.000
_cell.length_c   1.000
_cell.angle_alpha   90.00
_cell.angle_beta   90.00
_cell.angle_gamma   90.00
#
_symmetry.space_group_name_H-M   'P 1'
#
loop_
_entity.id
_entity.type
_entity.pdbx_description
1 polymer ?
#
loop_
_entity_poly.entity_id
_entity_poly.type
_entity_poly.pdbx_seq_one_letter_code
_entity_poly.pdbx_strand_id
1 'polypeptide(L)'
;MKRFTLNVIVDIAALVVFIPSLISGVILYLFLPSGGGRGVSGRSFLDISRDQWLNMHDYSSLIFAGLIIIHIFLHWKYFRNIKKPLFPKEK
;
A
#
# COMPACT_ATOMS: atom_id res chain seq x y z
N MET A 1 1.24 -17.79 -20.61
CA MET A 1 1.96 -17.87 -19.32
C MET A 1 0.90 -17.84 -18.23
N LYS A 2 0.86 -18.90 -17.41
CA LYS A 2 -0.35 -19.35 -16.68
C LYS A 2 -0.68 -18.35 -15.58
N ARG A 3 -1.95 -17.93 -15.43
CA ARG A 3 -2.46 -16.96 -14.43
C ARG A 3 -1.73 -16.90 -13.08
N PHE A 4 -1.29 -18.05 -12.57
CA PHE A 4 -0.44 -18.16 -11.39
C PHE A 4 0.78 -17.22 -11.40
N THR A 5 1.54 -17.17 -12.50
CA THR A 5 2.71 -16.29 -12.63
C THR A 5 2.32 -14.82 -12.53
N LEU A 6 1.19 -14.41 -13.11
CA LEU A 6 0.69 -13.03 -13.01
C LEU A 6 0.28 -12.69 -11.58
N ASN A 7 -0.41 -13.59 -10.88
CA ASN A 7 -0.77 -13.38 -9.47
C ASN A 7 0.49 -13.19 -8.61
N VAL A 8 1.48 -14.09 -8.74
CA VAL A 8 2.74 -14.01 -7.97
C VAL A 8 3.47 -12.69 -8.26
N ILE A 9 3.54 -12.26 -9.52
CA ILE A 9 4.19 -11.00 -9.88
C ILE A 9 3.46 -9.80 -9.25
N VAL A 10 2.14 -9.75 -9.35
CA VAL A 10 1.35 -8.65 -8.79
C VAL A 10 1.47 -8.60 -7.27
N ASP A 11 1.43 -9.76 -6.60
CA ASP A 11 1.53 -9.84 -5.14
C ASP A 11 2.91 -9.41 -4.65
N ILE A 12 3.98 -9.86 -5.31
CA ILE A 12 5.36 -9.44 -4.98
C ILE A 12 5.54 -7.96 -5.26
N ALA A 13 5.06 -7.45 -6.40
CA ALA A 13 5.15 -6.03 -6.72
C ALA A 13 4.38 -5.17 -5.71
N ALA A 14 3.18 -5.61 -5.30
CA ALA A 14 2.39 -4.92 -4.28
C ALA A 14 3.14 -4.89 -2.95
N LEU A 15 3.74 -6.00 -2.53
CA LEU A 15 4.52 -6.07 -1.30
C LEU A 15 5.77 -5.18 -1.33
N VAL A 16 6.47 -5.13 -2.47
CA VAL A 16 7.66 -4.27 -2.62
C VAL A 16 7.30 -2.79 -2.54
N VAL A 17 6.20 -2.36 -3.18
CA VAL A 17 5.77 -0.95 -3.16
C VAL A 17 5.09 -0.56 -1.84
N PHE A 18 4.48 -1.52 -1.15
CA PHE A 18 3.92 -1.32 0.18
C PHE A 18 4.99 -0.90 1.20
N ILE A 19 6.19 -1.47 1.15
CA ILE A 19 7.28 -1.17 2.10
C ILE A 19 7.63 0.33 2.16
N PRO A 20 7.99 1.01 1.06
CA PRO A 20 8.29 2.44 1.09
C PRO A 20 7.08 3.28 1.47
N SER A 21 5.86 2.90 1.05
CA SER A 21 4.61 3.57 1.47
C SER A 21 4.41 3.51 2.99
N LEU A 22 4.57 2.33 3.58
CA LEU A 22 4.45 2.12 5.03
C LEU A 22 5.51 2.91 5.80
N ILE A 23 6.78 2.78 5.42
CA ILE A 23 7.88 3.44 6.12
C ILE A 23 7.72 4.96 6.06
N SER A 24 7.47 5.51 4.88
CA SER A 24 7.28 6.95 4.71
C SER A 24 6.04 7.47 5.46
N GLY A 25 4.93 6.72 5.46
CA GLY A 25 3.72 7.07 6.20
C GLY A 25 3.93 7.08 7.71
N VAL A 26 4.63 6.07 8.25
CA VAL A 26 5.02 6.03 9.66
C VAL A 26 5.93 7.20 10.02
N ILE A 27 6.89 7.55 9.16
CA ILE A 27 7.80 8.67 9.40
C ILE A 27 7.05 10.00 9.39
N LEU A 28 6.17 10.20 8.41
CA LEU A 28 5.33 11.40 8.30
C LEU A 28 4.37 11.53 9.47
N TYR A 29 3.88 10.43 10.03
CA TYR A 29 2.98 10.44 11.16
C TYR A 29 3.71 10.71 12.48
N LEU A 30 4.82 10.02 12.76
CA LEU A 30 5.50 10.07 14.05
C LEU A 30 6.52 11.20 14.16
N PHE A 31 7.30 11.45 13.10
CA PHE A 31 8.46 12.36 13.15
C PHE A 31 8.21 13.67 12.40
N LEU A 32 7.34 13.66 11.37
CA LEU A 32 7.06 14.83 10.53
C LEU A 32 5.54 15.17 10.42
N PRO A 33 4.79 15.20 11.55
CA PRO A 33 3.33 15.41 11.52
C PRO A 33 2.96 16.78 10.92
N SER A 34 1.81 16.82 10.25
CA SER A 34 1.22 18.07 9.76
C SER A 34 0.70 18.93 10.92
N GLY A 35 0.73 20.26 10.77
CA GLY A 35 0.00 21.16 11.69
C GLY A 35 0.78 22.03 12.67
N GLY A 36 2.06 22.34 12.44
CA GLY A 36 2.78 23.40 13.18
C GLY A 36 2.86 24.67 12.34
N GLY A 37 2.26 25.77 12.82
CA GLY A 37 2.21 27.05 12.11
C GLY A 37 3.56 27.53 11.56
N ARG A 38 3.51 28.24 10.40
CA ARG A 38 4.62 28.95 9.73
C ARG A 38 6.01 28.29 9.93
N GLY A 39 6.16 27.05 9.46
CA GLY A 39 7.45 26.34 9.55
C GLY A 39 7.40 24.88 9.09
N VAL A 40 6.51 24.52 8.17
CA VAL A 40 6.48 23.17 7.59
C VAL A 40 7.59 23.00 6.55
N SER A 41 7.97 24.11 5.89
CA SER A 41 9.13 24.21 5.00
C SER A 41 10.42 24.18 5.82
N GLY A 42 11.11 23.04 5.84
CA GLY A 42 12.44 22.90 6.44
C GLY A 42 12.58 21.78 7.48
N ARG A 43 11.50 21.09 7.85
CA ARG A 43 11.63 19.89 8.68
C ARG A 43 12.15 18.73 7.83
N SER A 44 13.25 18.14 8.27
CA SER A 44 13.85 16.95 7.67
C SER A 44 13.91 15.82 8.68
N PHE A 45 13.94 14.60 8.17
CA PHE A 45 14.25 13.40 8.92
C PHE A 45 15.27 12.61 8.12
N LEU A 46 16.40 12.25 8.73
CA LEU A 46 17.55 11.62 8.06
C LEU A 46 18.07 12.45 6.88
N ASP A 47 18.19 13.77 7.03
CA ASP A 47 18.55 14.73 5.96
C ASP A 47 17.63 14.75 4.73
N ILE A 48 16.51 14.02 4.77
CA ILE A 48 15.50 14.03 3.71
C ILE A 48 14.38 14.98 4.16
N SER A 49 14.00 15.91 3.28
CA SER A 49 12.97 16.90 3.60
C SER A 49 11.59 16.25 3.74
N ARG A 50 10.72 16.87 4.53
CA ARG A 50 9.33 16.42 4.66
C ARG A 50 8.62 16.30 3.31
N ASP A 51 8.89 17.19 2.38
CA ASP A 51 8.28 17.16 1.05
C ASP A 51 8.78 15.96 0.23
N GLN A 52 10.04 15.58 0.38
CA GLN A 52 10.57 14.35 -0.23
C GLN A 52 9.94 13.10 0.39
N TRP A 53 9.78 13.06 1.72
CA TRP A 53 9.07 11.97 2.41
C TRP A 53 7.61 11.88 1.95
N LEU A 54 6.93 13.02 1.81
CA LEU A 54 5.56 13.10 1.27
C LEU A 54 5.49 12.58 -0.15
N ASN A 55 6.35 13.07 -1.05
CA ASN A 55 6.36 12.62 -2.44
C ASN A 55 6.60 11.10 -2.52
N MET A 56 7.56 10.58 -1.76
CA MET A 56 7.81 9.15 -1.70
C MET A 56 6.58 8.38 -1.20
N HIS A 57 5.91 8.88 -0.16
CA HIS A 57 4.69 8.28 0.36
C HIS A 57 3.56 8.30 -0.68
N ASP A 58 3.29 9.43 -1.31
CA ASP A 58 2.16 9.61 -2.22
C ASP A 58 2.34 8.77 -3.48
N TYR A 59 3.51 8.82 -4.12
CA TYR A 59 3.77 8.03 -5.34
C TYR A 59 3.76 6.52 -5.06
N SER A 60 4.40 6.06 -3.99
CA SER A 60 4.38 4.64 -3.63
C SER A 60 2.96 4.18 -3.26
N SER A 61 2.21 4.99 -2.51
CA SER A 61 0.84 4.67 -2.11
C SER A 61 -0.12 4.62 -3.30
N LEU A 62 0.03 5.52 -4.28
CA LEU A 62 -0.78 5.49 -5.51
C LEU A 62 -0.50 4.25 -6.37
N ILE A 63 0.78 3.88 -6.53
CA ILE A 63 1.17 2.65 -7.24
C ILE A 63 0.63 1.42 -6.49
N PHE A 64 0.80 1.38 -5.17
CA PHE A 64 0.29 0.31 -4.33
C PHE A 64 -1.24 0.18 -4.42
N ALA A 65 -1.97 1.30 -4.37
CA ALA A 65 -3.42 1.30 -4.54
C ALA A 65 -3.84 0.70 -5.90
N GLY A 66 -3.17 1.08 -6.98
CA GLY A 66 -3.39 0.48 -8.30
C GLY A 66 -3.14 -1.03 -8.33
N LEU A 67 -2.03 -1.48 -7.73
CA LEU A 67 -1.70 -2.91 -7.63
C LEU A 67 -2.72 -3.68 -6.79
N ILE A 68 -3.22 -3.11 -5.69
CA ILE A 68 -4.25 -3.73 -4.86
C ILE A 68 -5.58 -3.86 -5.62
N ILE A 69 -5.96 -2.86 -6.42
CA ILE A 69 -7.14 -2.96 -7.29
C ILE A 69 -6.99 -4.15 -8.25
N ILE A 70 -5.83 -4.27 -8.91
CA ILE A 70 -5.55 -5.39 -9.83
C ILE A 70 -5.56 -6.72 -9.07
N HIS A 71 -4.92 -6.80 -7.90
CA HIS A 71 -4.90 -7.97 -7.02
C HIS A 71 -6.33 -8.43 -6.69
N ILE A 72 -7.21 -7.51 -6.28
CA ILE A 72 -8.61 -7.84 -5.96
C ILE A 72 -9.33 -8.44 -7.18
N PHE A 73 -9.13 -7.88 -8.38
CA PHE A 73 -9.71 -8.44 -9.61
C PHE A 73 -9.17 -9.83 -9.94
N LEU A 74 -7.87 -10.07 -9.76
CA LEU A 74 -7.25 -11.39 -9.97
C LEU A 74 -7.80 -12.43 -8.99
N HIS A 75 -8.07 -12.02 -7.75
CA HIS A 75 -8.59 -12.87 -6.67
C HIS A 75 -10.12 -12.86 -6.55
N TRP A 76 -10.85 -12.22 -7.48
CA TRP A 76 -12.31 -12.10 -7.43
C TRP A 76 -13.06 -13.43 -7.27
N LYS A 77 -12.58 -14.51 -7.91
CA LYS A 77 -13.16 -15.85 -7.76
C LYS A 77 -13.05 -16.38 -6.33
N TYR A 78 -11.97 -16.08 -5.62
CA TYR A 78 -11.81 -16.43 -4.21
C TYR A 78 -12.85 -15.67 -3.36
N PHE A 79 -12.96 -14.35 -3.51
CA PHE A 79 -13.93 -13.54 -2.77
C PHE A 79 -15.39 -13.98 -3.00
N ARG A 80 -15.77 -14.35 -4.22
CA ARG A 80 -17.12 -14.89 -4.48
C ARG A 80 -17.38 -16.26 -3.83
N ASN A 81 -16.35 -17.09 -3.70
CA ASN A 81 -16.50 -18.44 -3.15
C ASN A 81 -16.27 -18.52 -1.64
N ILE A 82 -15.73 -17.47 -1.00
CA ILE A 82 -15.45 -17.42 0.44
C ILE A 82 -16.72 -17.63 1.31
N LYS A 83 -17.91 -17.39 0.76
CA LYS A 83 -19.20 -17.64 1.42
C LYS A 83 -19.51 -19.12 1.63
N LYS A 84 -19.01 -20.01 0.76
CA LYS A 84 -19.25 -21.47 0.86
C LYS A 84 -18.59 -22.14 2.08
N PRO A 85 -17.35 -21.82 2.46
CA PRO A 85 -16.73 -22.38 3.66
C PRO A 85 -17.16 -21.70 4.96
N LEU A 86 -17.60 -20.43 4.95
CA LEU A 86 -18.04 -19.73 6.16
C LEU A 86 -19.43 -20.16 6.64
N PHE A 87 -20.30 -20.60 5.73
CA PHE A 87 -21.60 -21.18 6.04
C PHE A 87 -21.68 -22.56 5.38
N PRO A 88 -21.13 -23.60 6.01
CA PRO A 88 -21.38 -24.97 5.57
C PRO A 88 -22.89 -25.16 5.51
N LYS A 89 -23.43 -25.64 4.40
CA LYS A 89 -24.82 -26.09 4.37
C LYS A 89 -24.95 -27.18 5.43
N GLU A 90 -25.70 -26.92 6.49
CA GLU A 90 -26.15 -27.98 7.39
C GLU A 90 -26.86 -29.04 6.55
N LYS A 91 -26.44 -30.28 6.72
CA LYS A 91 -27.03 -31.45 6.06
C LYS A 91 -28.30 -31.85 6.78
#